data_AF-A0A512DV34-F1
#
_entry.id   AF-A0A512DV34-F1
#
_cell.length_a   1.000
_cell.length_b   1.000
_cell.length_c   1.000
_cell.angle_alpha   90.00
_cell.angle_beta   90.00
_cell.angle_gamma   90.00
#
_symmetry.space_group_name_H-M   'P 1'
#
loop_
_entity.id
_entity.type
_entity.pdbx_description
1 polymer ?
#
loop_
_entity_poly.entity_id
_entity_poly.type
_entity_poly.pdbx_seq_one_letter_code
_entity_poly.pdbx_strand_id
1 'polypeptide(L)'
;MRDIAITVEQAAHWLNCNAAKIKEYLASGLLRNFEGRSGDAAKVISLNATVILAESLPVEAGIFQIAEKRDYDSAPRPRTLSTGRERPPLEVVRSGPIVERRPLRPFASR
;
A
#
# COMPACT_ATOMS: atom_id res chain seq x y z
N MET A 1 -7.60 7.78 -12.18
CA MET A 1 -6.30 8.38 -11.82
C MET A 1 -5.53 8.57 -13.12
N ARG A 2 -4.92 9.74 -13.39
CA ARG A 2 -4.11 9.94 -14.61
C ARG A 2 -2.73 9.34 -14.36
N ASP A 3 -2.24 8.53 -15.29
CA ASP A 3 -0.90 7.98 -15.22
C ASP A 3 0.15 9.07 -15.50
N ILE A 4 1.32 8.95 -14.86
CA ILE A 4 2.38 9.96 -14.87
C ILE A 4 3.62 9.35 -15.52
N ALA A 5 4.20 10.06 -16.48
CA ALA A 5 5.48 9.71 -17.06
C ALA A 5 6.62 10.09 -16.09
N ILE A 6 7.53 9.16 -15.85
CA ILE A 6 8.72 9.34 -15.01
C ILE A 6 9.99 8.96 -15.78
N THR A 7 11.15 9.44 -15.31
CA THR A 7 12.45 9.10 -15.90
C THR A 7 12.94 7.73 -15.44
N VAL A 8 13.98 7.22 -16.10
CA VAL A 8 14.64 5.95 -15.73
C VAL A 8 15.21 6.02 -14.31
N GLU A 9 15.80 7.16 -13.94
CA GLU A 9 16.39 7.39 -12.61
C GLU A 9 15.31 7.42 -11.52
N GLN A 10 14.16 8.03 -11.82
CA GLN A 10 13.02 8.03 -10.91
C GLN A 10 12.48 6.62 -10.70
N ALA A 11 12.32 5.83 -11.77
CA ALA A 11 11.89 4.44 -11.67
C ALA A 11 12.90 3.59 -10.86
N ALA A 12 14.19 3.81 -11.06
CA ALA A 12 15.27 3.17 -10.31
C ALA A 12 15.16 3.46 -8.80
N HIS A 13 14.89 4.72 -8.45
CA HIS A 13 14.65 5.13 -7.07
C HIS A 13 13.41 4.44 -6.46
N TRP A 14 12.29 4.38 -7.18
CA TRP A 14 11.07 3.71 -6.71
C TRP A 14 11.28 2.21 -6.47
N LEU A 15 12.08 1.56 -7.31
CA LEU A 15 12.36 0.13 -7.24
C LEU A 15 13.62 -0.22 -6.43
N ASN A 16 14.22 0.77 -5.73
CA ASN A 16 15.45 0.64 -4.96
C ASN A 16 16.56 -0.14 -5.71
N CYS A 17 16.77 0.20 -6.98
CA CYS A 17 17.72 -0.48 -7.86
C CYS A 17 18.49 0.52 -8.74
N ASN A 18 19.41 0.02 -9.56
CA ASN A 18 20.20 0.84 -10.47
C ASN A 18 19.51 1.01 -11.84
N ALA A 19 19.83 2.09 -12.55
CA ALA A 19 19.30 2.35 -13.89
C ALA A 19 19.56 1.21 -14.90
N ALA A 20 20.64 0.45 -14.73
CA ALA A 20 20.91 -0.75 -15.54
C ALA A 20 19.81 -1.82 -15.36
N LYS A 21 19.32 -2.01 -14.14
CA LYS A 21 18.26 -2.97 -13.82
C LYS A 21 16.91 -2.55 -14.43
N ILE A 22 16.63 -1.25 -14.46
CA ILE A 22 15.45 -0.71 -15.14
C ILE A 22 15.50 -1.01 -16.65
N LYS A 23 16.68 -0.87 -17.27
CA LYS A 23 16.87 -1.24 -18.69
C LYS A 23 16.66 -2.74 -18.93
N GLU A 24 17.09 -3.59 -18.00
CA GLU A 24 16.79 -5.03 -18.06
C GLU A 24 15.28 -5.30 -17.99
N TYR A 25 14.55 -4.63 -17.09
CA TYR A 25 13.09 -4.77 -16.99
C TYR A 25 12.35 -4.30 -18.24
N LEU A 26 12.85 -3.25 -18.89
CA LEU A 26 12.31 -2.81 -20.19
C LEU A 26 12.62 -3.84 -21.29
N ALA A 27 13.85 -4.37 -21.33
CA ALA A 27 14.25 -5.37 -22.32
C ALA A 27 13.51 -6.70 -22.15
N SER A 28 13.20 -7.10 -20.91
CA SER A 28 12.43 -8.31 -20.59
C SER A 28 10.91 -8.11 -20.73
N GLY A 29 10.44 -6.89 -21.02
CA GLY A 29 9.03 -6.55 -21.14
C GLY A 29 8.25 -6.50 -19.81
N LEU A 30 8.96 -6.51 -18.67
CA LEU A 30 8.37 -6.35 -17.34
C LEU A 30 7.96 -4.89 -17.07
N LEU A 31 8.70 -3.93 -17.62
CA LEU A 31 8.28 -2.54 -17.77
C LEU A 31 8.00 -2.26 -19.24
N ARG A 32 7.05 -1.36 -19.49
CA ARG A 32 6.77 -0.85 -20.83
C ARG A 32 7.03 0.64 -20.88
N ASN A 33 7.41 1.10 -22.07
CA ASN A 33 7.50 2.52 -22.35
C ASN A 33 6.11 3.16 -22.23
N PHE A 34 6.08 4.38 -21.71
CA PHE A 34 4.87 5.18 -21.58
C PHE A 34 4.50 5.77 -22.93
N GLU A 35 3.36 5.36 -23.47
CA GLU A 35 2.84 5.83 -24.77
C GLU A 35 2.14 7.20 -24.69
N GLY A 36 2.03 7.78 -23.49
CA GLY A 36 1.45 9.10 -23.31
C GLY A 36 2.37 10.22 -23.81
N ARG A 37 1.79 11.37 -24.17
CA ARG A 37 2.57 12.59 -24.46
C ARG A 37 3.23 13.09 -23.18
N SER A 38 4.41 12.57 -22.88
CA SER A 38 5.35 13.29 -22.06
C SER A 38 5.93 14.43 -22.89
N GLY A 39 5.78 15.68 -22.43
CA GLY A 39 6.47 16.81 -23.04
C GLY A 39 7.99 16.78 -22.84
N ASP A 40 8.49 15.77 -22.13
CA ASP A 40 9.88 15.60 -21.73
C ASP A 40 10.39 14.24 -22.24
N ALA A 41 11.37 14.29 -23.15
CA ALA A 41 11.96 13.12 -23.79
C ALA A 41 12.68 12.19 -22.80
N ALA A 42 13.04 12.66 -21.61
CA ALA A 42 13.65 11.83 -20.57
C ALA A 42 12.63 10.99 -19.79
N LYS A 43 11.35 11.39 -19.80
CA LYS A 43 10.27 10.72 -19.06
C LYS A 43 9.54 9.74 -19.98
N VAL A 44 9.94 8.48 -19.90
CA VAL A 44 9.51 7.42 -20.82
C VAL A 44 8.89 6.22 -20.10
N ILE A 45 8.76 6.24 -18.78
CA ILE A 45 8.23 5.11 -18.00
C ILE A 45 6.93 5.51 -17.29
N SER A 46 5.95 4.59 -17.26
CA SER A 46 4.71 4.77 -16.48
C SER A 46 5.00 4.63 -14.98
N LEU A 47 4.60 5.61 -14.18
CA LEU A 47 4.65 5.49 -12.72
C LEU A 47 3.79 4.31 -12.24
N ASN A 48 2.58 4.15 -12.78
CA ASN A 48 1.69 3.06 -12.38
C ASN A 48 2.31 1.70 -12.67
N ALA A 49 2.93 1.51 -13.84
CA ALA A 49 3.63 0.26 -14.17
C ALA A 49 4.80 -0.01 -13.23
N THR A 50 5.52 1.05 -12.82
CA THR A 50 6.62 0.94 -11.86
C THR A 50 6.12 0.51 -10.49
N VAL A 51 5.01 1.08 -10.01
CA VAL A 51 4.40 0.68 -8.72
C VAL A 51 3.89 -0.76 -8.77
N ILE A 52 3.22 -1.16 -9.86
CA ILE A 52 2.75 -2.55 -10.02
C ILE A 52 3.93 -3.53 -10.04
N LEU A 53 5.02 -3.18 -10.74
CA LEU A 53 6.21 -4.01 -10.75
C LEU A 53 6.80 -4.13 -9.33
N ALA A 54 6.89 -3.03 -8.60
CA ALA A 54 7.36 -3.02 -7.21
C ALA A 54 6.60 -4.03 -6.34
N GLU A 55 5.27 -4.13 -6.50
CA GLU A 55 4.42 -5.03 -5.72
C GLU A 55 4.61 -6.50 -6.10
N SER A 56 5.01 -6.76 -7.35
CA SER A 56 5.27 -8.11 -7.85
C SER A 56 6.68 -8.63 -7.54
N LEU A 57 7.59 -7.73 -7.15
CA LEU A 57 8.97 -8.12 -6.88
C LEU A 57 9.06 -8.89 -5.56
N PRO A 58 9.97 -9.89 -5.49
CA PRO A 58 10.20 -10.66 -4.28
C PRO A 58 10.52 -9.74 -3.09
N VAL A 59 10.04 -10.10 -1.90
CA VAL A 59 10.22 -9.31 -0.66
C VAL A 59 11.71 -9.09 -0.36
N GLU A 60 12.56 -10.02 -0.80
CA GLU A 60 14.02 -9.96 -0.73
C GLU A 60 14.61 -8.77 -1.50
N ALA A 61 13.90 -8.21 -2.48
CA ALA A 61 14.30 -6.97 -3.16
C ALA A 61 14.15 -5.74 -2.24
N GLY A 62 13.46 -5.87 -1.10
CA GLY A 62 13.40 -4.85 -0.05
C GLY A 62 12.66 -3.58 -0.44
N ILE A 63 11.82 -3.62 -1.47
CA ILE A 63 11.13 -2.44 -2.03
C ILE A 63 9.95 -2.03 -1.15
N PHE A 64 9.19 -3.00 -0.66
CA PHE A 64 8.19 -2.79 0.36
C PHE A 64 8.64 -3.48 1.65
N GLN A 65 8.94 -2.70 2.68
CA GLN A 65 9.03 -3.24 4.02
C GLN A 65 7.61 -3.56 4.46
N ILE A 66 7.27 -4.85 4.52
CA ILE A 66 6.14 -5.29 5.33
C ILE A 66 6.57 -4.96 6.76
N ALA A 67 6.12 -3.81 7.26
CA ALA A 67 6.11 -3.58 8.68
C ALA A 67 5.17 -4.65 9.23
N GLU A 68 5.73 -5.79 9.64
CA GLU A 68 5.03 -6.70 10.55
C GLU A 68 4.49 -5.79 11.63
N LYS A 69 3.16 -5.67 11.63
CA LYS A 69 2.43 -4.87 12.58
C LYS A 69 2.97 -5.32 13.92
N ARG A 70 3.81 -4.50 14.55
CA ARG A 70 4.25 -4.77 15.92
C ARG A 70 2.95 -5.01 16.64
N ASP A 71 2.74 -6.25 17.10
CA ASP A 71 1.70 -6.54 18.05
C ASP A 71 2.07 -5.66 19.25
N TYR A 72 1.47 -4.48 19.27
CA TYR A 72 1.62 -3.50 20.32
C TYR A 72 0.78 -4.02 21.47
N ASP A 73 1.11 -5.22 21.94
CA ASP A 73 0.56 -5.87 23.12
C ASP A 73 1.32 -5.34 24.34
N SER A 74 1.32 -4.03 24.43
CA SER A 74 1.79 -3.28 25.58
C SER A 74 0.87 -2.09 25.66
N ALA A 75 -0.34 -2.38 26.15
CA ALA A 75 -1.21 -1.39 26.75
C ALA A 75 -0.36 -0.40 27.56
N PRO A 76 -0.58 0.92 27.45
CA PRO A 76 0.14 1.87 28.28
C PRO A 76 -0.13 1.49 29.73
N ARG A 77 0.92 1.03 30.43
CA ARG A 77 0.85 0.77 31.87
C ARG A 77 0.32 2.06 32.50
N PRO A 78 -0.87 2.07 33.12
CA PRO A 78 -1.43 3.31 33.62
C PRO A 78 -0.50 3.82 34.71
N ARG A 79 0.04 5.03 34.52
CA ARG A 79 0.71 5.77 35.58
C ARG A 79 -0.33 5.98 36.67
N THR A 80 -0.16 5.30 37.80
CA THR A 80 -0.93 5.54 39.01
C THR A 80 -0.64 6.95 39.49
N LEU A 81 -1.49 7.89 39.09
CA LEU A 81 -1.67 9.16 39.77
C LEU A 81 -2.95 9.03 40.60
N SER A 82 -2.72 8.89 41.90
CA SER A 82 -3.73 9.04 42.94
C SER A 82 -4.40 10.40 42.81
N THR A 83 -5.73 10.41 42.65
CA THR A 83 -6.74 11.13 43.44
C THR A 83 -8.00 11.36 42.59
N GLY A 84 -9.15 10.86 43.05
CA GLY A 84 -10.45 11.48 42.74
C GLY A 84 -11.53 10.57 42.14
N ARG A 85 -12.50 10.23 43.01
CA ARG A 85 -13.89 9.80 42.72
C ARG A 85 -14.09 8.49 41.96
N GLU A 86 -14.45 7.46 42.73
CA GLU A 86 -15.17 6.27 42.26
C GLU A 86 -16.42 6.66 41.47
N ARG A 87 -16.43 6.35 40.18
CA ARG A 87 -17.65 6.10 39.42
C ARG A 87 -17.68 4.60 39.11
N PRO A 88 -18.79 3.90 39.34
CA PRO A 88 -18.90 2.49 38.98
C PRO A 88 -18.78 2.37 37.44
N PRO A 89 -18.08 1.34 36.92
CA PRO A 89 -17.96 1.15 35.49
C PRO A 89 -19.32 0.76 34.91
N LEU A 90 -19.78 1.50 33.90
CA LEU A 90 -20.84 1.04 33.00
C LEU A 90 -20.36 -0.26 32.36
N GLU A 91 -21.11 -1.35 32.59
CA GLU A 91 -20.91 -2.62 31.90
C GLU A 91 -20.98 -2.38 30.39
N VAL A 92 -19.81 -2.34 29.75
CA VAL A 92 -19.73 -2.42 28.29
C VAL A 92 -20.09 -3.86 27.94
N VAL A 93 -21.39 -4.08 27.69
CA VAL A 93 -21.88 -5.28 27.02
C VAL A 93 -21.05 -5.42 25.75
N ARG A 94 -20.20 -6.44 25.71
CA ARG A 94 -19.47 -6.84 24.51
C ARG A 94 -20.51 -7.25 23.48
N SER A 95 -20.96 -6.31 22.65
CA SER A 95 -21.70 -6.64 21.43
C SER A 95 -20.78 -7.52 20.59
N GLY A 96 -21.18 -8.77 20.38
CA GLY A 96 -20.46 -9.73 19.55
C GLY A 96 -20.28 -9.23 18.11
N PRO A 97 -19.59 -10.02 17.25
CA PRO A 97 -19.31 -9.62 15.88
C PRO A 97 -20.62 -9.32 15.14
N ILE A 98 -20.80 -8.07 14.74
CA ILE A 98 -21.91 -7.66 13.86
C ILE A 98 -21.60 -8.24 12.48
N VAL A 99 -22.23 -9.37 12.16
CA VAL A 99 -22.24 -9.91 10.80
C VAL A 99 -23.31 -9.14 10.02
N GLU A 100 -22.94 -8.03 9.39
CA GLU A 100 -23.80 -7.41 8.39
C GLU A 100 -23.91 -8.35 7.18
N ARG A 101 -24.95 -9.18 7.16
CA ARG A 101 -25.36 -9.94 5.98
C ARG A 101 -25.91 -8.94 4.95
N ARG A 102 -25.07 -8.47 4.03
CA ARG A 102 -25.55 -7.77 2.84
C ARG A 102 -26.49 -8.71 2.06
N PRO A 103 -27.71 -8.29 1.71
CA PRO A 103 -28.53 -9.04 0.76
C PRO A 103 -27.82 -9.05 -0.60
N LEU A 104 -27.55 -10.26 -1.12
CA LEU A 104 -27.21 -10.45 -2.52
C LEU A 104 -28.40 -9.90 -3.32
N ARG A 105 -28.15 -8.86 -4.13
CA ARG A 105 -29.21 -8.17 -4.89
C ARG A 105 -30.09 -9.21 -5.61
N PRO A 106 -31.43 -9.07 -5.56
CA PRO A 106 -32.32 -9.90 -6.34
C PRO A 106 -32.05 -9.69 -7.84
N PHE A 107 -32.03 -10.80 -8.58
CA PHE A 107 -32.14 -10.83 -10.04
C PHE A 107 -33.36 -10.02 -10.45
N ALA A 108 -33.15 -8.90 -11.14
CA ALA A 108 -34.22 -8.22 -11.85
C ALA A 108 -34.21 -8.71 -13.30
N SER A 109 -35.18 -9.57 -13.62
CA SER A 109 -35.64 -9.84 -14.98
C SER A 109 -36.62 -8.74 -15.38
N ARG A 110 -36.36 -8.09 -16.51
CA ARG A 110 -37.37 -7.58 -17.46
C ARG A 110 -36.71 -7.25 -18.78
#